data_AF-A0A6M1MCQ7-F1
#
_entry.id   AF-A0A6M1MCQ7-F1
#
_cell.length_a   1.000
_cell.length_b   1.000
_cell.length_c   1.000
_cell.angle_alpha   90.00
_cell.angle_beta   90.00
_cell.angle_gamma   90.00
#
_symmetry.space_group_name_H-M   'P 1'
#
loop_
_entity.id
_entity.type
_entity.pdbx_description
1 polymer ?
#
loop_
_entity_poly.entity_id
_entity_poly.type
_entity_poly.pdbx_seq_one_letter_code
_entity_poly.pdbx_strand_id
1 'polypeptide(L)'
;MPQPRMERPAELMVWHGAPAAPGPREMRRFSTLRAALAAASASTDDPDTLPWIVTEDGDVLSPPWIDDHAPRMAARRFRLSS
;
A
#
# COMPACT_ATOMS: atom_id res chain seq x y z
N MET A 1 -2.80 16.06 -9.78
CA MET A 1 -2.38 14.73 -10.27
C MET A 1 -3.60 14.03 -10.84
N PRO A 2 -3.52 13.42 -12.04
CA PRO A 2 -4.58 12.53 -12.51
C PRO A 2 -4.76 11.37 -11.51
N GLN A 3 -5.98 10.86 -11.38
CA GLN A 3 -6.22 9.71 -10.50
C GLN A 3 -5.61 8.45 -11.13
N PRO A 4 -4.96 7.58 -10.33
CA PRO A 4 -4.37 6.35 -10.85
C PRO A 4 -5.48 5.39 -11.34
N ARG A 5 -5.18 4.65 -12.40
CA ARG A 5 -6.16 3.77 -13.06
C ARG A 5 -6.31 2.44 -12.29
N MET A 6 -7.50 2.17 -11.76
CA MET A 6 -7.75 1.01 -10.88
C MET A 6 -7.56 -0.35 -11.56
N GLU A 7 -7.83 -0.44 -12.87
CA GLU A 7 -7.80 -1.69 -13.64
C GLU A 7 -6.47 -1.88 -14.40
N ARG A 8 -5.43 -1.12 -14.04
CA ARG A 8 -4.08 -1.30 -14.56
C ARG A 8 -3.19 -2.07 -13.59
N PRO A 9 -2.16 -2.79 -14.08
CA PRO A 9 -1.20 -3.48 -13.23
C PRO A 9 -0.56 -2.56 -12.19
N ALA A 10 -0.24 -3.14 -11.04
CA ALA A 10 0.43 -2.45 -9.96
C ALA A 10 1.29 -3.41 -9.12
N GLU A 11 2.35 -2.90 -8.54
CA GLU A 11 3.25 -3.63 -7.65
C GLU A 11 3.08 -3.11 -6.23
N LEU A 12 2.68 -4.00 -5.32
CA LEU A 12 2.67 -3.75 -3.89
C LEU A 12 4.03 -4.07 -3.32
N MET A 13 4.56 -3.15 -2.52
CA MET A 13 5.78 -3.30 -1.76
C MET A 13 5.45 -3.09 -0.28
N VAL A 14 5.86 -4.02 0.59
CA VAL A 14 5.61 -3.95 2.03
C VAL A 14 6.94 -3.93 2.78
N TRP A 15 7.10 -2.92 3.63
CA TRP A 15 8.17 -2.84 4.61
C TRP A 15 7.62 -3.28 5.96
N HIS A 16 8.39 -4.08 6.70
CA HIS A 16 8.05 -4.49 8.07
C HIS A 16 9.12 -3.95 9.01
N GLY A 17 8.73 -3.16 10.01
CA GLY A 17 9.54 -2.83 11.19
C GLY A 17 10.78 -1.98 10.93
N ALA A 18 10.70 -0.72 11.39
CA ALA A 18 11.68 0.36 11.32
C ALA A 18 12.20 0.74 9.91
N PRO A 19 12.15 2.04 9.53
CA PRO A 19 12.56 2.54 8.21
C PRO A 19 14.07 2.38 7.89
N ALA A 20 14.83 1.68 8.74
CA ALA A 20 16.27 1.50 8.65
C ALA A 20 16.72 0.18 7.99
N ALA A 21 15.81 -0.76 7.72
CA ALA A 21 16.17 -1.96 6.95
C ALA A 21 16.23 -1.62 5.44
N PRO A 22 17.29 -2.03 4.71
CA PRO A 22 17.43 -1.67 3.30
C PRO A 22 16.43 -2.45 2.44
N GLY A 23 15.32 -1.79 2.09
CA GLY A 23 14.38 -2.24 1.05
C GLY A 23 13.11 -2.93 1.54
N PRO A 24 12.14 -3.15 0.62
CA PRO A 24 10.89 -3.83 0.93
C PRO A 24 11.16 -5.29 1.24
N ARG A 25 10.47 -5.81 2.26
CA ARG A 25 10.60 -7.20 2.69
C ARG A 25 9.71 -8.12 1.86
N GLU A 26 8.63 -7.58 1.33
CA GLU A 26 7.75 -8.26 0.38
C GLU A 26 7.47 -7.36 -0.83
N MET A 27 7.54 -7.94 -2.02
CA MET A 27 7.12 -7.31 -3.27
C MET A 27 6.20 -8.27 -4.00
N ARG A 28 5.03 -7.79 -4.44
CA ARG A 28 4.04 -8.60 -5.12
C ARG A 28 3.37 -7.81 -6.24
N ARG A 29 3.43 -8.34 -7.46
CA ARG A 29 2.72 -7.75 -8.61
C ARG A 29 1.30 -8.26 -8.70
N PHE A 30 0.41 -7.35 -9.06
CA PHE A 30 -0.99 -7.59 -9.31
C PHE A 30 -1.35 -7.12 -10.71
N SER A 31 -2.29 -7.82 -11.33
CA SER A 31 -2.84 -7.43 -12.64
C SER A 31 -3.67 -6.15 -12.57
N THR A 32 -4.12 -5.75 -11.37
CA THR A 32 -4.89 -4.52 -11.14
C THR A 32 -4.47 -3.80 -9.86
N LEU A 33 -4.49 -2.47 -9.88
CA LEU A 33 -4.33 -1.61 -8.71
C LEU A 33 -5.39 -1.90 -7.65
N ARG A 34 -6.61 -2.24 -8.07
CA ARG A 34 -7.68 -2.65 -7.15
C ARG A 34 -7.30 -3.89 -6.32
N ALA A 35 -6.68 -4.89 -6.94
CA ALA A 35 -6.20 -6.08 -6.24
C ALA A 35 -5.02 -5.76 -5.32
N ALA A 36 -4.10 -4.90 -5.75
CA ALA A 36 -2.99 -4.43 -4.91
C ALA A 36 -3.49 -3.69 -3.67
N LEU A 37 -4.53 -2.85 -3.80
CA LEU A 37 -5.15 -2.14 -2.67
C LEU A 37 -5.82 -3.09 -1.68
N ALA A 38 -6.54 -4.10 -2.17
CA ALA A 38 -7.15 -5.10 -1.30
C ALA A 38 -6.11 -5.92 -0.52
N ALA A 39 -4.97 -6.23 -1.15
CA ALA A 39 -3.86 -6.89 -0.47
C ALA A 39 -3.18 -5.96 0.55
N ALA A 40 -2.96 -4.69 0.19
CA ALA A 40 -2.38 -3.70 1.09
C ALA A 40 -3.23 -3.49 2.35
N SER A 41 -4.56 -3.44 2.20
CA SER A 41 -5.49 -3.33 3.34
C SER A 41 -5.45 -4.54 4.26
N ALA A 42 -5.14 -5.73 3.73
CA ALA A 42 -4.98 -6.93 4.55
C ALA A 42 -3.67 -6.90 5.35
N SER A 43 -2.64 -6.20 4.87
CA SER A 43 -1.38 -6.01 5.60
C SER A 43 -1.50 -5.01 6.75
N THR A 44 -2.44 -4.07 6.69
CA THR A 44 -2.67 -3.01 7.70
C THR A 44 -3.05 -3.55 9.10
N ASP A 45 -3.37 -4.84 9.24
CA ASP A 45 -3.59 -5.47 10.56
C ASP A 45 -2.31 -5.45 11.42
N ASP A 46 -1.14 -5.41 10.78
CA ASP A 46 0.15 -5.27 11.46
C ASP A 46 0.60 -3.79 11.50
N PRO A 47 0.70 -3.17 12.69
CA PRO A 47 1.01 -1.75 12.84
C PRO A 47 2.46 -1.40 12.45
N ASP A 48 3.30 -2.40 12.20
CA ASP A 48 4.68 -2.22 11.75
C ASP A 48 4.84 -2.39 10.23
N THR A 49 3.73 -2.62 9.50
CA THR A 49 3.72 -2.65 8.05
C THR A 49 3.53 -1.27 7.43
N LEU A 50 4.38 -0.96 6.45
CA LEU A 50 4.23 0.23 5.61
C LEU A 50 4.06 -0.22 4.16
N PRO A 51 2.82 -0.35 3.66
CA PRO A 51 2.57 -0.71 2.27
C PRO A 51 2.73 0.50 1.34
N TRP A 52 3.41 0.31 0.22
CA TRP A 52 3.45 1.26 -0.90
C TRP A 52 3.07 0.54 -2.18
N ILE A 53 2.41 1.24 -3.10
CA ILE A 53 2.05 0.67 -4.40
C ILE A 53 2.66 1.51 -5.51
N VAL A 54 3.31 0.86 -6.48
CA VAL A 54 3.74 1.50 -7.72
C VAL A 54 2.82 1.04 -8.84
N THR A 55 2.19 1.98 -9.52
CA THR A 55 1.33 1.66 -10.68
C THR A 55 2.16 1.47 -11.94
N GLU A 56 1.58 0.84 -12.96
CA GLU A 56 2.18 0.76 -14.30
C GLU A 56 2.53 2.14 -14.90
N ASP A 57 1.78 3.18 -14.55
CA ASP A 57 2.01 4.56 -15.02
C ASP A 57 3.22 5.22 -14.33
N GLY A 58 3.78 4.57 -13.30
CA GLY A 58 4.88 5.08 -12.49
C GLY A 58 4.44 5.90 -11.28
N ASP A 59 3.14 6.01 -11.02
CA ASP A 59 2.64 6.65 -9.78
C ASP A 59 3.05 5.83 -8.56
N VAL A 60 3.61 6.51 -7.56
CA VAL A 60 3.96 5.94 -6.26
C VAL A 60 2.90 6.34 -5.25
N LEU A 61 2.17 5.35 -4.74
CA LEU A 61 1.05 5.50 -3.82
C LEU A 61 1.55 5.17 -2.40
N SER A 62 1.46 6.15 -1.53
CA SER A 62 1.95 6.07 -0.15
C SER A 62 0.94 5.40 0.79
N PRO A 63 1.37 4.90 1.96
CA PRO A 63 0.49 4.34 2.97
C PRO A 63 -0.76 5.19 3.29
N PRO A 64 -0.67 6.52 3.51
CA PRO A 64 -1.87 7.33 3.79
C PRO A 64 -2.82 7.43 2.59
N TRP A 65 -2.30 7.41 1.36
CA TRP A 65 -3.15 7.37 0.17
C TRP A 65 -3.87 6.03 0.07
N ILE A 66 -3.16 4.94 0.32
CA ILE A 66 -3.72 3.59 0.35
C ILE A 66 -4.81 3.48 1.41
N ASP A 67 -4.63 4.03 2.62
CA ASP A 67 -5.63 4.00 3.69
C ASP A 67 -6.94 4.72 3.28
N ASP A 68 -6.84 5.86 2.57
CA ASP A 68 -8.00 6.61 2.08
C ASP A 68 -8.77 5.87 0.96
N HIS A 69 -8.05 5.13 0.11
CA HIS A 69 -8.56 4.50 -1.10
C HIS A 69 -8.79 2.98 -1.01
N ALA A 70 -8.30 2.34 0.05
CA ALA A 70 -8.48 0.92 0.29
C ALA A 70 -9.96 0.60 0.51
N PRO A 71 -10.42 -0.60 0.08
CA PRO A 71 -11.75 -1.07 0.44
C PRO A 71 -11.86 -1.07 1.97
N ARG A 72 -12.81 -0.28 2.48
CA ARG A 72 -12.97 0.04 3.90
C ARG A 72 -13.43 -1.18 4.71
N MET A 73 -12.53 -2.13 4.94
CA MET A 73 -12.72 -3.29 5.82
C MET A 73 -11.97 -2.98 7.12
N ALA A 74 -12.69 -2.42 8.09
CA ALA A 74 -12.25 -2.11 9.46
C ALA A 74 -11.09 -1.10 9.59
N ALA A 75 -11.46 0.18 9.54
CA ALA A 75 -10.60 1.28 9.98
C ALA A 75 -10.10 1.07 11.42
N ARG A 76 -8.79 0.88 11.59
CA ARG A 76 -8.12 1.12 12.87
C ARG A 76 -6.84 1.93 12.68
N ARG A 77 -7.06 3.17 12.24
CA ARG A 77 -6.37 4.41 12.63
C ARG A 77 -4.93 4.21 13.11
N PHE A 78 -3.99 4.26 12.18
CA PHE A 78 -2.60 4.61 12.44
C PHE A 78 -2.58 6.02 13.04
N ARG A 79 -2.71 6.10 14.37
CA ARG A 79 -2.40 7.31 15.12
C ARG A 79 -0.88 7.37 15.18
N LEU A 80 -0.29 8.30 14.41
CA LEU A 80 1.12 8.67 14.54
C LEU A 80 1.44 8.85 16.03
N SER A 81 2.39 8.06 16.54
CA SER A 81 3.03 8.34 17.82
C SER A 81 4.11 9.39 17.57
N SER A 82 4.06 10.45 18.39
CA SER A 82 4.90 11.65 18.38
C SER A 82 6.37 11.38 18.69
#